data_AF-A0A919NBL2-F1
#
_entry.id   AF-A0A919NBL2-F1
#
_cell.length_a   1.000
_cell.length_b   1.000
_cell.length_c   1.000
_cell.angle_alpha   90.00
_cell.angle_beta   90.00
_cell.angle_gamma   90.00
#
_symmetry.space_group_name_H-M   'P 1'
#
loop_
_entity.id
_entity.type
_entity.pdbx_description
1 polymer ?
#
loop_
_entity_poly.entity_id
_entity_poly.type
_entity_poly.pdbx_seq_one_letter_code
_entity_poly.pdbx_strand_id
1 'polypeptide(L)'
;MAEQDLFVRWAAAADGARVWRRPGAVVVACAALAHWDRLVLSGAPEALAGLLRDVLPEVGPTFRPFGPEDLVAAVVAEAPELELTARFAWMESSEPVGAGSGGALAGRGRVARGRGTARGVVSGLLRAPR
;
A
#
# COMPACT_ATOMS: atom_id res chain seq x y z
N MET A 1 -2.03 12.06 5.57
CA MET A 1 -0.87 12.62 4.82
C MET A 1 0.48 12.11 5.34
N ALA A 2 0.78 12.18 6.65
CA ALA A 2 2.08 11.74 7.19
C ALA A 2 2.42 10.25 6.91
N GLU A 3 1.45 9.35 7.00
CA GLU A 3 1.68 7.91 6.71
C GLU A 3 1.97 7.63 5.23
N GLN A 4 1.28 8.32 4.33
CA GLN A 4 1.54 8.21 2.88
C GLN A 4 2.95 8.71 2.54
N ASP A 5 3.43 9.75 3.21
CA ASP A 5 4.82 10.23 3.08
C ASP A 5 5.83 9.15 3.53
N LEU A 6 5.57 8.45 4.63
CA LEU A 6 6.42 7.35 5.08
C LEU A 6 6.47 6.20 4.07
N PHE A 7 5.34 5.82 3.46
CA PHE A 7 5.33 4.77 2.43
C PHE A 7 6.07 5.18 1.17
N VAL A 8 5.90 6.43 0.71
CA VAL A 8 6.64 6.95 -0.45
C VAL A 8 8.13 6.95 -0.17
N ARG A 9 8.56 7.41 1.01
CA ARG A 9 9.99 7.42 1.38
C ARG A 9 10.57 6.02 1.50
N TRP A 10 9.81 5.08 2.07
CA TRP A 10 10.22 3.68 2.17
C TRP A 10 10.38 3.04 0.79
N ALA A 11 9.38 3.19 -0.10
CA ALA A 11 9.44 2.63 -1.44
C ALA A 11 10.52 3.29 -2.31
N ALA A 12 10.71 4.61 -2.19
CA ALA A 12 11.73 5.32 -2.96
C ALA A 12 13.17 4.98 -2.51
N ALA A 13 13.34 4.46 -1.30
CA ALA A 13 14.64 4.00 -0.80
C ALA A 13 14.99 2.57 -1.23
N ALA A 14 14.07 1.84 -1.86
CA ALA A 14 14.31 0.49 -2.34
C ALA A 14 15.15 0.48 -3.63
N ASP A 15 15.93 -0.59 -3.81
CA ASP A 15 16.76 -0.73 -5.01
C ASP A 15 15.90 -0.88 -6.27
N GLY A 16 16.31 -0.19 -7.34
CA GLY A 16 15.55 -0.15 -8.60
C GLY A 16 14.22 0.61 -8.54
N ALA A 17 13.94 1.36 -7.47
CA ALA A 17 12.72 2.16 -7.37
C ALA A 17 12.66 3.26 -8.45
N ARG A 18 11.50 3.40 -9.08
CA ARG A 18 11.20 4.46 -10.05
C ARG A 18 10.14 5.38 -9.47
N VAL A 19 10.37 6.69 -9.58
CA VAL A 19 9.52 7.72 -8.96
C VAL A 19 8.99 8.67 -10.02
N TRP A 20 7.66 8.83 -10.06
CA TRP A 20 7.00 9.86 -10.87
C TRP A 20 6.33 10.87 -9.96
N ARG A 21 6.32 12.13 -10.41
CA ARG A 21 5.76 13.25 -9.66
C ARG A 21 4.99 14.16 -10.60
N ARG A 22 3.86 14.66 -10.11
CA ARG A 22 3.14 15.81 -10.67
C ARG A 22 2.61 16.66 -9.52
N PRO A 23 2.21 17.92 -9.76
CA PRO A 23 1.59 18.73 -8.71
C PRO A 23 0.42 17.96 -8.08
N GLY A 24 0.51 17.73 -6.76
CA GLY A 24 -0.51 17.02 -5.99
C GLY A 24 -0.46 15.49 -6.05
N ALA A 25 0.50 14.84 -6.72
CA ALA A 25 0.61 13.37 -6.74
C ALA A 25 2.04 12.83 -6.92
N VAL A 26 2.31 11.72 -6.25
CA VAL A 26 3.54 10.93 -6.34
C VAL A 26 3.19 9.45 -6.47
N VAL A 27 3.86 8.78 -7.40
CA VAL A 27 3.78 7.33 -7.60
C VAL A 27 5.20 6.76 -7.54
N VAL A 28 5.38 5.68 -6.78
CA VAL A 28 6.65 4.96 -6.70
C VAL A 28 6.43 3.51 -7.10
N ALA A 29 7.08 3.07 -8.19
CA ALA A 29 7.12 1.66 -8.57
C ALA A 29 8.38 1.02 -7.98
N CYS A 30 8.19 -0.06 -7.22
CA CYS A 30 9.28 -0.85 -6.67
C CYS A 30 8.98 -2.34 -6.83
N ALA A 31 9.89 -3.06 -7.49
CA ALA A 31 9.80 -4.51 -7.61
C ALA A 31 10.15 -5.18 -6.27
N ALA A 32 9.56 -6.34 -6.01
CA ALA A 32 9.83 -7.18 -4.82
C ALA A 32 9.72 -6.47 -3.45
N LEU A 33 9.03 -5.31 -3.37
CA LEU A 33 8.81 -4.59 -2.13
C LEU A 33 7.92 -5.42 -1.21
N ALA A 34 8.52 -5.97 -0.15
CA ALA A 34 7.88 -6.94 0.73
C ALA A 34 7.22 -8.09 -0.06
N HIS A 35 8.02 -8.71 -0.93
CA HIS A 35 7.71 -9.87 -1.78
C HIS A 35 6.77 -9.62 -2.99
N TRP A 36 6.38 -8.37 -3.27
CA TRP A 36 5.48 -8.05 -4.38
C TRP A 36 5.96 -6.84 -5.17
N ASP A 37 5.60 -6.77 -6.45
CA ASP A 37 5.76 -5.55 -7.25
C ASP A 37 4.71 -4.53 -6.81
N ARG A 38 5.16 -3.44 -6.18
CA ARG A 38 4.27 -2.45 -5.57
C ARG A 38 4.36 -1.11 -6.25
N LEU A 39 3.22 -0.44 -6.29
CA LEU A 39 3.04 0.88 -6.82
C LEU A 39 2.46 1.76 -5.72
N VAL A 40 3.35 2.42 -4.98
CA VAL A 40 2.98 3.23 -3.81
C VAL A 40 2.42 4.57 -4.26
N LEU A 41 1.25 4.94 -3.71
CA LEU A 41 0.50 6.14 -4.08
C LEU A 41 0.49 7.17 -2.95
N SER A 42 0.69 8.44 -3.28
CA SER A 42 0.41 9.55 -2.37
C SER A 42 -0.05 10.78 -3.15
N GLY A 43 -1.10 11.45 -2.66
CA GLY A 43 -1.61 12.67 -3.27
C GLY A 43 -3.12 12.73 -3.38
N ALA A 44 -3.60 13.69 -4.18
CA ALA A 44 -5.01 13.87 -4.48
C ALA A 44 -5.48 12.80 -5.49
N PRO A 45 -6.68 12.21 -5.34
CA PRO A 45 -7.16 11.14 -6.21
C PRO A 45 -7.15 11.48 -7.71
N GLU A 46 -7.56 12.70 -8.07
CA GLU A 46 -7.64 13.18 -9.46
C GLU A 46 -6.23 13.36 -10.05
N ALA A 47 -5.30 13.81 -9.21
CA ALA A 47 -3.89 13.92 -9.58
C ALA A 47 -3.23 12.54 -9.70
N LEU A 48 -3.62 11.56 -8.88
CA LEU A 48 -3.11 10.20 -9.01
C LEU A 48 -3.67 9.49 -10.24
N ALA A 49 -4.97 9.63 -10.52
CA ALA A 49 -5.62 9.02 -11.68
C ALA A 49 -4.92 9.41 -12.99
N GLY A 50 -4.67 10.71 -13.20
CA GLY A 50 -3.92 11.14 -14.39
C GLY A 50 -2.47 10.67 -14.39
N LEU A 51 -1.78 10.59 -13.24
CA LEU A 51 -0.41 10.07 -13.20
C LEU A 51 -0.34 8.58 -13.53
N LEU A 52 -1.32 7.82 -13.06
CA LEU A 52 -1.38 6.37 -13.28
C LEU A 52 -1.57 6.01 -14.75
N ARG A 53 -2.29 6.84 -15.51
CA ARG A 53 -2.43 6.67 -16.97
C ARG A 53 -1.07 6.71 -17.67
N ASP A 54 -0.15 7.53 -17.19
CA ASP A 54 1.21 7.64 -17.74
C ASP A 54 2.12 6.52 -17.23
N VAL A 55 2.02 6.18 -15.93
CA VAL A 55 2.91 5.21 -15.28
C VAL A 55 2.60 3.76 -15.68
N LEU A 56 1.33 3.36 -15.74
CA LEU A 56 0.95 1.95 -15.95
C LEU A 56 1.49 1.35 -17.27
N PRO A 57 1.46 2.05 -18.41
CA PRO A 57 2.11 1.58 -19.64
C PRO A 57 3.62 1.36 -19.49
N GLU A 58 4.30 2.13 -18.65
CA GLU A 58 5.76 2.04 -18.47
C GLU A 58 6.23 0.97 -17.48
N VAL A 59 5.40 0.63 -16.48
CA VAL A 59 5.76 -0.36 -15.43
C VAL A 59 5.22 -1.76 -15.74
N GLY A 60 4.17 -1.84 -16.55
CA GLY A 60 3.52 -3.10 -16.87
C GLY A 60 2.51 -3.56 -15.82
N PRO A 61 1.78 -4.66 -16.11
CA PRO A 61 0.56 -5.02 -15.38
C PRO A 61 0.80 -5.75 -14.06
N THR A 62 2.05 -6.04 -13.67
CA THR A 62 2.36 -6.81 -12.45
C THR A 62 2.33 -5.95 -11.20
N PHE A 63 2.43 -4.64 -11.36
CA PHE A 63 2.51 -3.68 -10.27
C PHE A 63 1.17 -3.46 -9.57
N ARG A 64 1.21 -3.59 -8.25
CA ARG A 64 0.05 -3.57 -7.37
C ARG A 64 -0.06 -2.23 -6.63
N PRO A 65 -1.13 -1.42 -6.79
CA PRO A 65 -1.30 -0.20 -6.00
C PRO A 65 -1.20 -0.50 -4.51
N PHE A 66 -0.48 0.35 -3.79
CA PHE A 66 -0.27 0.27 -2.36
C PHE A 66 -0.54 1.64 -1.73
N GLY A 67 -1.55 1.70 -0.87
CA GLY A 67 -1.94 2.92 -0.16
C GLY A 67 -3.21 2.72 0.66
N PRO A 68 -3.64 3.75 1.41
CA PRO A 68 -4.88 3.71 2.17
C PRO A 68 -6.07 3.29 1.31
N GLU A 69 -6.98 2.47 1.84
CA GLU A 69 -8.14 1.96 1.08
C GLU A 69 -9.00 3.08 0.46
N ASP A 70 -9.27 4.12 1.23
CA ASP A 70 -10.03 5.30 0.81
C ASP A 70 -9.37 6.01 -0.37
N LEU A 71 -8.04 6.13 -0.35
CA LEU A 71 -7.28 6.70 -1.46
C LEU A 71 -7.38 5.84 -2.71
N VAL A 72 -7.14 4.53 -2.59
CA VAL A 72 -7.18 3.62 -3.74
C VAL A 72 -8.59 3.56 -4.33
N ALA A 73 -9.62 3.53 -3.48
CA ALA A 73 -11.01 3.56 -3.93
C ALA A 73 -11.38 4.86 -4.66
N ALA A 74 -10.94 6.02 -4.13
CA ALA A 74 -11.17 7.31 -4.78
C ALA A 74 -10.46 7.40 -6.14
N VAL A 75 -9.23 6.91 -6.24
CA VAL A 75 -8.49 6.88 -7.51
C VAL A 75 -9.17 6.00 -8.56
N VAL A 76 -9.71 4.84 -8.17
CA VAL A 76 -10.46 3.96 -9.07
C VAL A 76 -11.78 4.60 -9.52
N ALA A 77 -12.44 5.38 -8.67
CA ALA A 77 -13.63 6.14 -9.06
C ALA A 77 -13.32 7.21 -10.13
N GLU A 78 -12.14 7.84 -10.07
CA GLU A 78 -11.67 8.86 -11.03
C GLU A 78 -11.06 8.27 -12.31
N ALA A 79 -10.77 6.97 -12.31
CA ALA A 79 -10.19 6.25 -13.44
C ALA A 79 -10.95 4.92 -13.64
N PRO A 80 -12.18 4.95 -14.19
CA PRO A 80 -13.00 3.76 -14.39
C PRO A 80 -12.38 2.71 -15.32
N GLU A 81 -11.39 3.11 -16.10
CA GLU A 81 -10.56 2.23 -16.90
C GLU A 81 -9.61 1.35 -16.06
N LEU A 82 -9.44 1.67 -14.77
CA LEU A 82 -8.67 0.89 -13.82
C LEU A 82 -9.57 -0.05 -13.03
N GLU A 83 -9.27 -1.34 -13.08
CA GLU A 83 -9.99 -2.34 -12.30
C GLU A 83 -9.21 -2.70 -11.03
N LEU A 84 -9.87 -2.68 -9.86
CA LEU A 84 -9.31 -3.19 -8.61
C LEU A 84 -9.58 -4.69 -8.50
N THR A 85 -8.57 -5.52 -8.72
CA THR A 85 -8.76 -6.99 -8.73
C THR A 85 -8.65 -7.67 -7.37
N ALA A 86 -8.08 -7.00 -6.35
CA ALA A 86 -7.94 -7.55 -5.01
C ALA A 86 -7.87 -6.45 -3.95
N ARG A 87 -8.41 -6.75 -2.76
CA ARG A 87 -8.20 -5.97 -1.54
C ARG A 87 -7.41 -6.81 -0.56
N PHE A 88 -6.37 -6.23 0.00
CA PHE A 88 -5.62 -6.82 1.10
C PHE A 88 -5.57 -5.78 2.23
N ALA A 89 -5.53 -6.22 3.48
CA ALA A 89 -5.40 -5.34 4.64
C ALA A 89 -4.43 -5.99 5.63
N TRP A 90 -3.63 -5.19 6.33
CA TRP A 90 -2.76 -5.69 7.41
C TRP A 90 -3.46 -5.47 8.76
N MET A 91 -3.12 -6.31 9.75
CA MET A 91 -3.58 -6.10 11.12
C MET A 91 -2.71 -5.03 11.79
N GLU A 92 -3.30 -3.88 12.07
CA GLU A 92 -2.72 -2.89 12.97
C GLU A 92 -3.16 -3.22 14.41
N SER A 93 -2.21 -3.18 15.35
CA SER A 93 -2.50 -3.26 16.79
C SER A 93 -2.26 -1.88 17.38
N SER A 94 -3.29 -1.30 17.97
CA SER A 94 -3.18 -0.06 18.77
C SER A 94 -2.54 -0.30 20.13
N GLU A 95 -2.49 -1.57 20.56
CA GLU A 95 -1.79 -1.99 21.75
C GLU A 95 -0.38 -2.44 21.38
N PRO A 96 0.67 -2.00 22.11
CA PRO A 96 1.99 -2.58 21.98
C PRO A 96 1.88 -4.09 22.15
N VAL A 97 2.52 -4.87 21.28
CA VAL A 97 2.74 -6.29 21.55
C VAL A 97 3.48 -6.34 22.88
N GLY A 98 2.80 -6.84 23.91
CA GLY A 98 3.38 -6.95 25.25
C GLY A 98 4.71 -7.64 25.11
N ALA A 99 5.78 -7.02 25.63
CA ALA A 99 7.10 -7.60 25.61
C ALA A 99 7.01 -8.98 26.25
N GLY A 100 7.01 -10.03 25.42
CA GLY A 100 7.18 -11.38 25.89
C GLY A 100 8.53 -11.38 26.57
N SER A 101 8.54 -11.32 27.90
CA SER A 101 9.73 -11.63 28.67
C SER A 101 10.15 -13.01 28.18
N GLY A 102 11.35 -13.08 27.62
CA GLY A 102 11.98 -14.36 27.29
C GLY A 102 12.08 -15.18 28.57
N GLY A 103 11.05 -15.98 28.82
CA GLY A 103 10.86 -16.78 30.02
C GLY A 103 10.34 -18.14 29.58
N ALA A 104 11.08 -19.17 29.95
CA ALA A 104 10.93 -20.54 29.49
C ALA A 104 9.48 -21.05 29.49
N LEU A 105 9.17 -21.87 28.48
CA LEU A 105 7.92 -22.61 28.29
C LEU A 105 7.55 -23.43 29.54
N ALA A 106 6.71 -22.88 30.40
CA ALA A 106 5.90 -23.66 31.32
C ALA A 106 4.69 -22.84 31.78
N GLY A 107 3.50 -23.20 31.28
CA GLY A 107 2.24 -22.74 31.87
C GLY A 107 1.22 -22.33 30.82
N ARG A 108 0.05 -22.98 30.85
CA ARG A 108 -1.11 -22.70 30.00
C ARG A 108 -1.65 -21.28 30.30
N GLY A 109 -1.06 -20.28 29.66
CA GLY A 109 -1.53 -18.89 29.70
C GLY A 109 -2.54 -18.63 28.59
N ARG A 110 -3.77 -18.27 28.96
CA ARG A 110 -4.79 -17.80 28.03
C ARG A 110 -4.26 -16.53 27.35
N VAL A 111 -3.94 -16.62 26.06
CA VAL A 111 -3.61 -15.47 25.22
C VAL A 111 -4.79 -14.50 25.25
N ALA A 112 -4.58 -13.33 25.85
CA ALA A 112 -5.50 -12.21 25.68
C ALA A 112 -5.49 -11.85 24.20
N ARG A 113 -6.64 -12.03 23.52
CA ARG A 113 -6.82 -11.52 22.16
C ARG A 113 -6.82 -10.00 22.26
N GLY A 114 -5.69 -9.37 21.94
CA GLY A 114 -5.65 -7.94 21.68
C GLY A 114 -6.69 -7.61 20.61
N ARG A 115 -7.48 -6.56 20.82
CA ARG A 115 -8.47 -6.12 19.83
C ARG A 115 -7.73 -5.36 18.74
N GLY A 116 -7.20 -6.08 17.77
CA GLY A 116 -6.71 -5.49 16.53
C GLY A 116 -7.88 -4.83 15.79
N THR A 117 -7.74 -3.56 15.44
CA THR A 117 -8.63 -2.90 14.49
C THR A 117 -7.98 -2.94 13.13
N ALA A 118 -8.67 -3.46 12.11
CA ALA A 118 -8.15 -3.41 10.74
C ALA A 118 -8.15 -1.95 10.26
N ARG A 119 -6.97 -1.40 10.00
CA ARG A 119 -6.78 -0.23 9.14
C ARG A 119 -6.20 -0.73 7.83
N GLY A 120 -7.03 -0.73 6.78
CA GLY A 120 -6.73 -1.36 5.50
C GLY A 120 -5.81 -0.51 4.64
N VAL A 121 -4.66 -1.07 4.26
CA VAL A 121 -3.85 -0.60 3.13
C VAL A 121 -4.08 -1.58 1.99
N VAL A 122 -4.73 -1.12 0.92
CA VAL A 122 -5.08 -1.98 -0.21
C VAL A 122 -3.84 -2.27 -1.04
N SER A 123 -3.58 -3.56 -1.30
CA SER A 123 -2.64 -4.05 -2.31
C SER A 123 -3.42 -4.74 -3.42
N GLY A 124 -3.88 -3.97 -4.43
CA GLY A 124 -4.67 -4.49 -5.57
C GLY A 124 -3.82 -4.76 -6.81
N LEU A 125 -4.38 -5.20 -7.94
CA LEU A 125 -3.73 -5.04 -9.26
C LEU A 125 -4.50 -3.94 -9.98
N LEU A 126 -3.81 -3.01 -10.66
CA LEU A 126 -4.46 -2.11 -11.61
C LEU A 126 -4.19 -2.64 -13.01
N ARG A 127 -5.22 -2.68 -13.84
CA ARG A 127 -5.09 -3.06 -15.24
C ARG A 127 -5.62 -1.91 -16.09
N ALA A 128 -4.80 -1.45 -17.05
CA ALA A 128 -5.27 -0.55 -18.10
C ALA A 128 -6.17 -1.33 -19.09
N PRO A 129 -7.16 -0.68 -19.71
CA PRO A 129 -7.98 -1.30 -20.74
C PRO A 129 -7.09 -1.66 -21.94
N ARG A 130 -7.43 -2.77 -22.61
CA ARG A 130 -6.72 -3.25 -23.81
C ARG A 130 -6.96 -2.34 -25.00
#